data_AF-A0A2D4KEY9-F1
#
_entry.id   AF-A0A2D4KEY9-F1
#
_cell.length_a   1.000
_cell.length_b   1.000
_cell.length_c   1.000
_cell.angle_alpha   90.00
_cell.angle_beta   90.00
_cell.angle_gamma   90.00
#
_symmetry.space_group_name_H-M   'P 1'
#
loop_
_entity.id
_entity.type
_entity.pdbx_description
1 polymer ?
#
loop_
_entity_poly.entity_id
_entity_poly.type
_entity_poly.pdbx_seq_one_letter_code
_entity_poly.pdbx_strand_id
1 'polypeptide(L)'
;GKHNANLKALKPARLDNEEPTTFGKSGLELHKLTTRVDSEMEKWEDPENEIIRYGQGLSSMAYSMYLFTRGEGLLKITQDLFHQAEAFATEGLKLTSALHIFSNQLEDDDKPLLLQETERMVSACQQLQVTAKAPAQGKTAIYLKVDTCIQKAKYILDILSQVLPLSFKLHRKHRAGNGYLMAHCSWNGQHAASRENSTLAGRTNTFGIKSLEQHVASLTVLENK
;
A
#
# COMPACT_ATOMS: atom_id res chain seq x y z
N GLY A 1 44.69 23.68 -17.56
CA GLY A 1 43.25 23.65 -17.24
C GLY A 1 43.05 22.94 -15.93
N LYS A 2 42.38 23.58 -14.96
CA LYS A 2 42.00 22.97 -13.68
C LYS A 2 40.49 23.15 -13.54
N HIS A 3 39.72 22.10 -13.81
CA HIS A 3 38.31 22.05 -13.44
C HIS A 3 38.22 21.25 -12.14
N ASN A 4 38.00 21.96 -11.03
CA ASN A 4 37.58 21.38 -9.77
C ASN A 4 36.05 21.44 -9.72
N ALA A 5 35.39 20.31 -9.99
CA ALA A 5 33.95 20.17 -9.82
C ALA A 5 33.67 19.91 -8.33
N ASN A 6 33.27 20.97 -7.62
CA ASN A 6 32.83 20.90 -6.24
C ASN A 6 31.40 20.32 -6.20
N LEU A 7 31.27 18.99 -6.14
CA LEU A 7 30.02 18.33 -5.80
C LEU A 7 29.79 18.46 -4.29
N LYS A 8 29.19 19.57 -3.87
CA LYS A 8 28.63 19.68 -2.52
C LYS A 8 27.47 18.67 -2.41
N ALA A 9 27.69 17.62 -1.63
CA ALA A 9 26.63 16.73 -1.18
C ALA A 9 25.51 17.55 -0.53
N LEU A 10 24.35 17.59 -1.18
CA LEU A 10 23.16 18.26 -0.67
C LEU A 10 22.68 17.48 0.56
N LYS A 11 22.74 18.08 1.74
CA LYS A 11 22.28 17.44 2.98
C LYS A 11 20.76 17.23 2.89
N PRO A 12 20.24 16.03 3.24
CA PRO A 12 18.81 15.80 3.34
C PRO A 12 18.18 16.79 4.31
N ALA A 13 17.11 17.46 3.88
CA ALA A 13 16.38 18.40 4.73
C ALA A 13 15.60 17.61 5.80
N ARG A 14 15.99 17.76 7.06
CA ARG A 14 15.14 17.45 8.20
C ARG A 14 14.08 18.55 8.30
N LEU A 15 12.82 18.16 8.47
CA LEU A 15 11.75 19.12 8.77
C LEU A 15 11.99 19.59 10.21
N ASP A 16 12.05 20.90 10.44
CA ASP A 16 12.21 21.44 11.80
C ASP A 16 10.94 21.12 12.61
N ASN A 17 11.10 20.94 13.93
CA ASN A 17 10.07 20.42 14.84
C ASN A 17 8.76 21.24 14.93
N GLU A 18 8.67 22.41 14.29
CA GLU A 18 7.45 23.24 14.23
C GLU A 18 6.52 22.94 13.04
N GLU A 19 6.97 22.19 12.03
CA GLU A 19 6.21 21.88 10.81
C GLU A 19 5.29 20.64 10.78
N PRO A 20 5.21 19.74 11.78
CA PRO A 20 4.29 18.59 11.78
C PRO A 20 2.79 18.97 11.68
N THR A 21 2.42 20.23 11.96
CA THR A 21 1.03 20.69 11.88
C THR A 21 0.54 20.86 10.43
N THR A 22 1.43 21.07 9.46
CA THR A 22 1.06 21.43 8.07
C THR A 22 0.34 20.28 7.34
N PHE A 23 0.79 19.04 7.56
CA PHE A 23 0.24 17.86 6.87
C PHE A 23 -0.77 17.09 7.72
N GLY A 24 -0.99 17.52 8.97
CA GLY A 24 -1.79 16.77 9.94
C GLY A 24 -3.23 16.50 9.47
N LYS A 25 -3.86 17.45 8.78
CA LYS A 25 -5.20 17.25 8.21
C LYS A 25 -5.21 16.15 7.15
N SER A 26 -4.35 16.28 6.13
CA SER A 26 -4.24 15.31 5.03
C SER A 26 -3.81 13.93 5.53
N GLY A 27 -2.91 13.88 6.51
CA GLY A 27 -2.48 12.66 7.19
C GLY A 27 -3.62 11.97 7.95
N LEU A 28 -4.46 12.73 8.67
CA LEU A 28 -5.61 12.16 9.37
C LEU A 28 -6.67 11.60 8.40
N GLU A 29 -6.91 12.28 7.28
CA GLU A 29 -7.78 11.76 6.22
C GLU A 29 -7.21 10.48 5.59
N LEU A 30 -5.90 10.44 5.36
CA LEU A 30 -5.21 9.23 4.90
C LEU A 30 -5.43 8.07 5.88
N HIS A 31 -5.22 8.30 7.18
CA HIS A 31 -5.42 7.28 8.21
C HIS A 31 -6.85 6.73 8.25
N LYS A 32 -7.87 7.59 8.12
CA LYS A 32 -9.28 7.15 8.05
C LYS A 32 -9.56 6.24 6.84
N LEU A 33 -8.94 6.52 5.70
CA LEU A 33 -9.05 5.64 4.53
C LEU A 33 -8.29 4.34 4.74
N THR A 34 -7.11 4.39 5.35
CA THR A 34 -6.32 3.20 5.70
C THR A 34 -7.12 2.25 6.59
N THR A 35 -7.76 2.75 7.65
CA THR A 35 -8.59 1.93 8.55
C THR A 35 -9.83 1.37 7.86
N ARG A 36 -10.45 2.15 6.97
CA ARG A 36 -11.57 1.68 6.13
C ARG A 36 -11.13 0.52 5.23
N VAL A 37 -10.01 0.68 4.53
CA VAL A 37 -9.44 -0.36 3.67
C VAL A 37 -9.12 -1.63 4.48
N ASP A 38 -8.48 -1.51 5.65
CA ASP A 38 -8.23 -2.64 6.55
C ASP A 38 -9.52 -3.35 6.95
N SER A 39 -10.56 -2.61 7.34
CA SER A 39 -11.85 -3.21 7.73
C SER A 39 -12.56 -3.95 6.59
N GLU A 40 -12.39 -3.51 5.34
CA GLU A 40 -12.93 -4.23 4.18
C GLU A 40 -12.15 -5.52 3.92
N MET A 41 -10.83 -5.51 4.13
CA MET A 41 -9.99 -6.70 3.96
C MET A 41 -10.24 -7.75 5.04
N GLU A 42 -10.57 -7.36 6.28
CA GLU A 42 -10.92 -8.29 7.37
C GLU A 42 -12.15 -9.16 7.06
N LYS A 43 -12.98 -8.78 6.08
CA LYS A 43 -14.16 -9.56 5.65
C LYS A 43 -13.80 -10.76 4.76
N TRP A 44 -12.59 -10.81 4.23
CA TRP A 44 -12.14 -11.87 3.33
C TRP A 44 -11.65 -13.08 4.12
N GLU A 45 -12.10 -14.28 3.73
CA GLU A 45 -11.77 -15.54 4.42
C GLU A 45 -10.39 -16.09 4.01
N ASP A 46 -9.91 -15.73 2.82
CA ASP A 46 -8.67 -16.24 2.24
C ASP A 46 -7.54 -15.20 2.35
N PRO A 47 -6.61 -15.37 3.32
CA PRO A 47 -5.48 -14.46 3.50
C PRO A 47 -4.43 -14.59 2.38
N GLU A 48 -4.43 -15.68 1.62
CA GLU A 48 -3.50 -15.89 0.49
C GLU A 48 -4.00 -15.24 -0.81
N ASN A 49 -5.21 -14.67 -0.79
CA ASN A 49 -5.73 -13.92 -1.92
C ASN A 49 -4.82 -12.72 -2.25
N GLU A 50 -4.33 -12.66 -3.49
CA GLU A 50 -3.35 -11.64 -3.89
C GLU A 50 -3.89 -10.20 -3.75
N ILE A 51 -5.18 -9.97 -4.00
CA ILE A 51 -5.80 -8.64 -3.84
C ILE A 51 -5.68 -8.21 -2.36
N ILE A 52 -5.89 -9.14 -1.43
CA ILE A 52 -5.80 -8.89 0.00
C ILE A 52 -4.36 -8.68 0.43
N ARG A 53 -3.43 -9.52 -0.02
CA ARG A 53 -2.00 -9.37 0.31
C ARG A 53 -1.45 -8.01 -0.15
N TYR A 54 -1.73 -7.62 -1.41
CA TYR A 54 -1.29 -6.31 -1.91
C TYR A 54 -2.04 -5.15 -1.22
N GLY A 55 -3.32 -5.33 -0.88
CA GLY A 55 -4.10 -4.34 -0.13
C GLY A 55 -3.56 -4.10 1.27
N GLN A 56 -3.14 -5.16 1.98
CA GLN A 56 -2.49 -5.07 3.29
C GLN A 56 -1.14 -4.36 3.20
N GLY A 57 -0.38 -4.62 2.12
CA GLY A 57 0.85 -3.89 1.80
C GLY A 57 0.59 -2.38 1.68
N LEU A 58 -0.36 -2.00 0.83
CA LEU A 58 -0.78 -0.59 0.68
C LEU A 58 -1.22 0.03 2.00
N SER A 59 -2.04 -0.67 2.78
CA SER A 59 -2.52 -0.19 4.06
C SER A 59 -1.38 0.08 5.04
N SER A 60 -0.45 -0.87 5.20
CA SER A 60 0.73 -0.70 6.05
C SER A 60 1.60 0.47 5.60
N MET A 61 1.82 0.61 4.30
CA MET A 61 2.65 1.69 3.74
C MET A 61 1.99 3.06 3.91
N ALA A 62 0.68 3.16 3.72
CA ALA A 62 -0.07 4.39 3.98
C ALA A 62 -0.08 4.76 5.45
N TYR A 63 -0.13 3.78 6.36
CA TYR A 63 -0.01 4.04 7.79
C TYR A 63 1.37 4.62 8.13
N SER A 64 2.46 4.10 7.55
CA SER A 64 3.80 4.71 7.68
C SER A 64 3.83 6.16 7.18
N MET A 65 3.17 6.46 6.06
CA MET A 65 3.05 7.82 5.54
C MET A 65 2.24 8.73 6.48
N TYR A 66 1.18 8.22 7.11
CA TYR A 66 0.43 8.93 8.15
C TYR A 66 1.30 9.23 9.37
N LEU A 67 2.02 8.23 9.91
CA LEU A 67 2.90 8.44 11.06
C LEU A 67 3.96 9.51 10.76
N PHE A 68 4.50 9.54 9.54
CA PHE A 68 5.40 10.60 9.10
C PHE A 68 4.78 12.00 9.22
N THR A 69 3.50 12.18 8.86
CA THR A 69 2.82 13.49 8.99
C THR A 69 2.71 13.96 10.44
N ARG A 70 2.84 13.05 11.40
CA ARG A 70 2.85 13.35 12.84
C ARG A 70 4.26 13.49 13.43
N GLY A 71 5.31 13.30 12.63
CA GLY A 71 6.68 13.20 13.13
C GLY A 71 6.96 11.88 13.87
N GLU A 72 6.14 10.85 13.63
CA GLU A 72 6.22 9.54 14.28
C GLU A 72 6.65 8.43 13.29
N GLY A 73 6.92 7.23 13.81
CA GLY A 73 7.18 6.05 12.99
C GLY A 73 8.60 5.98 12.40
N LEU A 74 8.75 5.17 11.35
CA LEU A 74 10.06 4.78 10.80
C LEU A 74 10.62 5.75 9.76
N LEU A 75 9.75 6.50 9.07
CA LEU A 75 10.17 7.49 8.08
C LEU A 75 10.65 8.73 8.83
N LYS A 76 11.93 9.10 8.69
CA LYS A 76 12.53 10.18 9.49
C LYS A 76 12.78 11.44 8.69
N ILE A 77 13.01 11.30 7.38
CA ILE A 77 13.27 12.44 6.48
C ILE A 77 12.34 12.40 5.27
N THR A 78 12.16 13.55 4.62
CA THR A 78 11.30 13.67 3.42
C THR A 78 11.68 12.72 2.29
N GLN A 79 12.98 12.41 2.17
CA GLN A 79 13.46 11.42 1.21
C GLN A 79 12.90 10.02 1.49
N ASP A 80 12.76 9.61 2.76
CA ASP A 80 12.16 8.32 3.12
C ASP A 80 10.69 8.28 2.69
N LEU A 81 9.95 9.37 2.89
CA LEU A 81 8.57 9.49 2.42
C LEU A 81 8.47 9.35 0.90
N PHE A 82 9.38 9.96 0.14
CA PHE A 82 9.36 9.86 -1.32
C PHE A 82 9.64 8.44 -1.80
N HIS A 83 10.59 7.73 -1.19
CA HIS A 83 10.80 6.31 -1.47
C HIS A 83 9.60 5.46 -1.08
N GLN A 84 8.98 5.73 0.08
CA GLN A 84 7.77 5.05 0.53
C GLN A 84 6.62 5.25 -0.46
N ALA A 85 6.46 6.47 -1.00
CA ALA A 85 5.43 6.79 -1.99
C ALA A 85 5.66 6.07 -3.33
N GLU A 86 6.92 5.92 -3.77
CA GLU A 86 7.26 5.13 -4.95
C GLU A 86 6.94 3.64 -4.73
N ALA A 87 7.33 3.09 -3.58
CA ALA A 87 7.04 1.72 -3.22
C ALA A 87 5.53 1.48 -3.10
N PHE A 88 4.79 2.42 -2.49
CA PHE A 88 3.33 2.38 -2.36
C PHE A 88 2.65 2.34 -3.73
N ALA A 89 3.07 3.21 -4.65
CA ALA A 89 2.54 3.19 -6.01
C ALA A 89 2.87 1.90 -6.77
N THR A 90 4.05 1.33 -6.55
CA THR A 90 4.45 0.04 -7.13
C THR A 90 3.60 -1.10 -6.60
N GLU A 91 3.32 -1.12 -5.31
CA GLU A 91 2.41 -2.10 -4.70
C GLU A 91 0.98 -1.95 -5.23
N GLY A 92 0.54 -0.70 -5.43
CA GLY A 92 -0.74 -0.39 -6.07
C GLY A 92 -0.86 -0.97 -7.47
N LEU A 93 0.19 -0.88 -8.28
CA LEU A 93 0.21 -1.49 -9.62
C LEU A 93 0.13 -3.02 -9.57
N LYS A 94 0.77 -3.67 -8.59
CA LYS A 94 0.61 -5.13 -8.38
C LYS A 94 -0.83 -5.49 -8.05
N LEU A 95 -1.48 -4.70 -7.18
CA LEU A 95 -2.89 -4.88 -6.87
C LEU A 95 -3.77 -4.75 -8.12
N THR A 96 -3.52 -3.74 -8.97
CA THR A 96 -4.27 -3.59 -10.23
C THR A 96 -4.08 -4.78 -11.18
N SER A 97 -2.88 -5.37 -11.22
CA SER A 97 -2.64 -6.59 -12.00
C SER A 97 -3.43 -7.78 -11.45
N ALA A 98 -3.48 -7.96 -10.13
CA ALA A 98 -4.31 -8.98 -9.50
C ALA A 98 -5.81 -8.77 -9.78
N LEU A 99 -6.29 -7.53 -9.76
CA LEU A 99 -7.67 -7.18 -10.12
C LEU A 99 -7.99 -7.51 -11.58
N HIS A 100 -7.07 -7.25 -12.52
CA HIS A 100 -7.26 -7.66 -13.92
C HIS A 100 -7.37 -9.18 -14.06
N ILE A 101 -6.47 -9.94 -13.44
CA ILE A 101 -6.51 -11.41 -13.44
C ILE A 101 -7.84 -11.91 -12.87
N PHE A 102 -8.27 -11.36 -11.74
CA PHE A 102 -9.55 -11.66 -11.13
C PHE A 102 -10.72 -11.35 -12.07
N SER A 103 -10.72 -10.18 -12.71
CA SER A 103 -11.80 -9.76 -13.62
C SER A 103 -11.95 -10.67 -14.84
N ASN A 104 -10.88 -11.32 -15.30
CA ASN A 104 -10.93 -12.26 -16.41
C ASN A 104 -11.72 -13.54 -16.08
N GLN A 105 -11.89 -13.84 -14.79
CA GLN A 105 -12.65 -14.99 -14.30
C GLN A 105 -14.14 -14.66 -14.10
N LEU A 106 -14.54 -13.39 -14.29
CA LEU A 106 -15.91 -12.93 -14.06
C LEU A 106 -16.68 -12.82 -15.38
N GLU A 107 -17.95 -13.26 -15.33
CA GLU A 107 -18.98 -13.08 -16.36
C GLU A 107 -20.09 -12.11 -15.91
N ASP A 108 -19.82 -11.32 -14.86
CA ASP A 108 -20.80 -10.47 -14.18
C ASP A 108 -21.01 -9.11 -14.85
N ASP A 109 -22.24 -8.58 -14.85
CA ASP A 109 -22.57 -7.23 -15.34
C ASP A 109 -21.85 -6.10 -14.57
N ASP A 110 -21.40 -6.36 -13.34
CA ASP A 110 -20.62 -5.41 -12.54
C ASP A 110 -19.12 -5.40 -12.91
N LYS A 111 -18.65 -6.33 -13.75
CA LYS A 111 -17.25 -6.40 -14.20
C LYS A 111 -16.73 -5.11 -14.85
N PRO A 112 -17.48 -4.42 -15.75
CA PRO A 112 -17.02 -3.18 -16.36
C PRO A 112 -16.78 -2.07 -15.32
N LEU A 113 -17.58 -2.01 -14.26
CA LEU A 113 -17.39 -1.07 -13.17
C LEU A 113 -16.08 -1.36 -12.41
N LEU A 114 -15.80 -2.63 -12.13
CA LEU A 114 -14.53 -3.03 -11.50
C LEU A 114 -13.32 -2.64 -12.36
N LEU A 115 -13.38 -2.87 -13.67
CA LEU A 115 -12.33 -2.49 -14.61
C LEU A 115 -12.14 -0.98 -14.66
N GLN A 116 -13.23 -0.20 -14.70
CA GLN A 116 -13.16 1.26 -14.70
C GLN A 116 -12.44 1.81 -13.46
N GLU A 117 -12.76 1.29 -12.28
CA GLU A 117 -12.08 1.68 -11.04
C GLU A 117 -10.61 1.23 -11.01
N THR A 118 -10.33 0.04 -11.56
CA THR A 118 -8.96 -0.49 -11.67
C THR A 118 -8.09 0.42 -12.55
N GLU A 119 -8.57 0.84 -13.73
CA GLU A 119 -7.84 1.76 -14.62
C GLU A 119 -7.63 3.14 -13.99
N ARG A 120 -8.61 3.63 -13.22
CA ARG A 120 -8.46 4.86 -12.45
C ARG A 120 -7.32 4.74 -11.42
N MET A 121 -7.22 3.59 -10.75
CA MET A 121 -6.14 3.30 -9.82
C MET A 121 -4.78 3.20 -10.51
N VAL A 122 -4.70 2.58 -11.70
CA VAL A 122 -3.47 2.53 -12.52
C VAL A 122 -2.94 3.94 -12.78
N SER A 123 -3.81 4.83 -13.29
CA SER A 123 -3.43 6.23 -13.56
C SER A 123 -2.95 6.95 -12.29
N ALA A 124 -3.65 6.77 -11.18
CA ALA A 124 -3.27 7.38 -9.90
C ALA A 124 -1.89 6.91 -9.40
N CYS A 125 -1.61 5.61 -9.51
CA CYS A 125 -0.31 5.03 -9.13
C CYS A 125 0.82 5.56 -10.02
N GLN A 126 0.63 5.59 -11.34
CA GLN A 126 1.63 6.13 -12.27
C GLN A 126 1.94 7.61 -11.98
N GLN A 127 0.91 8.42 -11.73
CA GLN A 127 1.11 9.83 -11.35
C GLN A 127 1.87 9.99 -10.03
N LEU A 128 1.61 9.12 -9.04
CA LEU A 128 2.35 9.13 -7.78
C LEU A 128 3.83 8.75 -8.01
N GLN A 129 4.13 7.75 -8.83
CA GLN A 129 5.53 7.40 -9.17
C GLN A 129 6.27 8.57 -9.81
N VAL A 130 5.65 9.24 -10.80
CA VAL A 130 6.25 10.42 -11.45
C VAL A 130 6.50 11.52 -10.42
N THR A 131 5.53 11.79 -9.57
CA THR A 131 5.65 12.81 -8.51
C THR A 131 6.78 12.47 -7.54
N ALA A 132 6.82 11.24 -7.04
CA ALA A 132 7.81 10.77 -6.07
C ALA A 132 9.24 10.83 -6.63
N LYS A 133 9.42 10.58 -7.93
CA LYS A 133 10.72 10.63 -8.62
C LYS A 133 11.16 12.02 -9.04
N ALA A 134 10.21 12.96 -9.17
CA ALA A 134 10.51 14.31 -9.62
C ALA A 134 11.51 15.00 -8.67
N PRO A 135 12.59 15.62 -9.18
CA PRO A 135 13.51 16.35 -8.33
C PRO A 135 12.80 17.56 -7.69
N ALA A 136 13.10 17.82 -6.42
CA ALA A 136 12.65 19.02 -5.72
C ALA A 136 13.83 19.62 -4.95
N GLN A 137 14.03 20.93 -5.08
CA GLN A 137 15.10 21.66 -4.40
C GLN A 137 14.53 22.89 -3.70
N GLY A 138 15.03 23.17 -2.51
CA GLY A 138 14.52 24.24 -1.67
C GLY A 138 13.32 23.79 -0.82
N LYS A 139 13.16 24.45 0.32
CA LYS A 139 12.17 24.08 1.34
C LYS A 139 10.76 24.03 0.75
N THR A 140 10.27 25.13 0.17
CA THR A 140 8.91 25.22 -0.38
C THR A 140 8.57 24.10 -1.38
N ALA A 141 9.47 23.79 -2.32
CA ALA A 141 9.23 22.75 -3.32
C ALA A 141 9.17 21.35 -2.69
N ILE A 142 10.02 21.08 -1.69
CA ILE A 142 9.99 19.82 -0.94
C ILE A 142 8.66 19.66 -0.19
N TYR A 143 8.14 20.73 0.43
CA TYR A 143 6.88 20.67 1.19
C TYR A 143 5.68 20.43 0.28
N LEU A 144 5.64 21.12 -0.87
CA LEU A 144 4.61 20.90 -1.87
C LEU A 144 4.64 19.45 -2.38
N LYS A 145 5.83 18.89 -2.60
CA LYS A 145 5.98 17.50 -3.02
C LYS A 145 5.52 16.53 -1.93
N VAL A 146 5.84 16.78 -0.66
CA VAL A 146 5.34 16.00 0.48
C VAL A 146 3.81 15.99 0.49
N ASP A 147 3.16 17.16 0.46
CA ASP A 147 1.69 17.23 0.46
C ASP A 147 1.10 16.51 -0.75
N THR A 148 1.66 16.73 -1.95
CA THR A 148 1.19 16.07 -3.17
C THR A 148 1.29 14.54 -3.07
N CYS A 149 2.37 14.00 -2.49
CA CYS A 149 2.51 12.56 -2.26
C CYS A 149 1.44 12.03 -1.29
N ILE A 150 1.16 12.73 -0.19
CA ILE A 150 0.10 12.35 0.76
C ILE A 150 -1.28 12.38 0.10
N GLN A 151 -1.61 13.45 -0.64
CA GLN A 151 -2.88 13.58 -1.35
C GLN A 151 -3.09 12.48 -2.40
N LYS A 152 -2.04 12.14 -3.16
CA LYS A 152 -2.12 11.07 -4.17
C LYS A 152 -2.26 9.69 -3.53
N ALA A 153 -1.56 9.41 -2.42
CA ALA A 153 -1.76 8.17 -1.67
C ALA A 153 -3.19 8.06 -1.12
N LYS A 154 -3.74 9.18 -0.61
CA LYS A 154 -5.13 9.28 -0.16
C LYS A 154 -6.10 8.93 -1.28
N TYR A 155 -5.92 9.51 -2.46
CA TYR A 155 -6.77 9.24 -3.62
C TYR A 155 -6.71 7.76 -4.06
N ILE A 156 -5.54 7.14 -4.01
CA ILE A 156 -5.40 5.70 -4.31
C ILE A 156 -6.18 4.85 -3.29
N LEU A 157 -6.10 5.15 -1.99
CA LEU A 157 -6.88 4.42 -0.98
C LEU A 157 -8.39 4.69 -1.08
N ASP A 158 -8.79 5.87 -1.52
CA ASP A 158 -10.20 6.17 -1.77
C ASP A 158 -10.78 5.28 -2.86
N ILE A 159 -10.06 5.11 -3.98
CA ILE A 159 -10.41 4.16 -5.04
C ILE A 159 -10.43 2.74 -4.48
N LEU A 160 -9.39 2.34 -3.73
CA LEU A 160 -9.31 0.99 -3.15
C LEU A 160 -10.48 0.70 -2.21
N SER A 161 -10.95 1.70 -1.46
CA SER A 161 -12.12 1.57 -0.57
C SER A 161 -13.44 1.32 -1.30
N GLN A 162 -13.49 1.61 -2.60
CA GLN A 162 -14.62 1.30 -3.49
C GLN A 162 -14.43 -0.04 -4.20
N VAL A 163 -13.19 -0.33 -4.62
CA VAL A 163 -12.84 -1.57 -5.32
C VAL A 163 -12.96 -2.80 -4.41
N LEU A 164 -12.50 -2.75 -3.16
CA LEU A 164 -12.51 -3.92 -2.26
C LEU A 164 -13.92 -4.49 -2.01
N PRO A 165 -14.94 -3.68 -1.65
CA PRO A 165 -16.31 -4.19 -1.51
C PRO A 165 -16.87 -4.77 -2.81
N LEU A 166 -16.59 -4.12 -3.95
CA LEU A 166 -17.05 -4.58 -5.25
C LEU A 166 -16.43 -5.94 -5.61
N SER A 167 -15.11 -6.07 -5.46
CA SER A 167 -14.37 -7.31 -5.65
C SER A 167 -14.88 -8.42 -4.73
N PHE A 168 -15.16 -8.10 -3.47
CA PHE A 168 -15.69 -9.07 -2.51
C PHE A 168 -17.08 -9.60 -2.93
N LYS A 169 -17.97 -8.70 -3.32
CA LYS A 169 -19.31 -9.04 -3.82
C LYS A 169 -19.23 -9.97 -5.03
N LEU A 170 -18.40 -9.62 -6.01
CA LEU A 170 -18.16 -10.40 -7.23
C LEU A 170 -17.55 -11.77 -6.91
N HIS A 171 -16.57 -11.82 -6.01
CA HIS A 171 -15.93 -13.06 -5.58
C HIS A 171 -16.92 -14.03 -4.94
N ARG A 172 -17.82 -13.55 -4.07
CA ARG A 172 -18.86 -14.39 -3.46
C ARG A 172 -19.87 -14.92 -4.49
N LYS A 173 -20.30 -14.08 -5.44
CA LYS A 173 -21.23 -14.48 -6.51
C LYS A 173 -20.61 -15.54 -7.43
N HIS A 174 -19.36 -15.35 -7.84
CA HIS A 174 -18.62 -16.34 -8.62
C HIS A 174 -18.49 -17.69 -7.90
N ARG A 175 -18.15 -17.69 -6.59
CA ARG A 175 -18.07 -18.92 -5.78
C ARG A 175 -19.44 -19.62 -5.65
N ALA A 176 -20.52 -18.86 -5.49
CA ALA A 176 -21.87 -19.41 -5.38
C ALA A 176 -22.39 -19.98 -6.72
N GLY A 177 -22.10 -19.32 -7.84
CA GLY A 177 -22.48 -19.79 -9.19
C GLY A 177 -21.72 -21.04 -9.62
N ASN A 178 -20.42 -21.14 -9.30
CA ASN A 178 -19.61 -22.31 -9.63
C ASN A 178 -19.89 -23.53 -8.73
N GLY A 179 -20.60 -23.36 -7.62
CA GLY A 179 -20.94 -24.45 -6.69
C GLY A 179 -21.80 -25.57 -7.31
N TYR A 180 -22.52 -25.29 -8.40
CA TYR A 180 -23.31 -26.29 -9.13
C TYR A 180 -22.57 -26.97 -10.29
N LEU A 181 -21.39 -26.46 -10.69
CA LEU A 181 -20.63 -26.95 -11.85
C LEU A 181 -19.24 -27.49 -11.49
N MET A 182 -18.68 -27.15 -10.33
CA MET A 182 -17.34 -27.60 -9.88
C MET A 182 -17.39 -28.90 -9.07
N ALA A 183 -17.90 -29.98 -9.67
CA ALA A 183 -17.55 -31.34 -9.26
C ALA A 183 -16.29 -31.87 -10.00
N HIS A 184 -15.70 -31.11 -10.91
CA HIS A 184 -14.52 -31.58 -11.63
C HIS A 184 -13.67 -30.43 -12.19
N CYS A 185 -12.58 -30.11 -11.49
CA CYS A 185 -11.28 -29.80 -12.09
C CYS A 185 -10.22 -29.87 -10.99
N SER A 186 -9.66 -31.08 -10.85
CA SER A 186 -8.46 -31.34 -10.06
C SER A 186 -7.33 -30.47 -10.61
N TRP A 187 -6.86 -29.51 -9.81
CA TRP A 187 -5.61 -28.83 -10.07
C TRP A 187 -4.48 -29.83 -9.78
N ASN A 188 -4.13 -30.63 -10.79
CA ASN A 188 -2.89 -31.39 -10.79
C ASN A 188 -1.72 -30.42 -10.98
N GLY A 189 -1.22 -29.89 -9.86
CA GLY A 189 0.06 -29.20 -9.80
C GLY A 189 1.13 -30.19 -9.36
N GLN A 190 1.85 -30.77 -10.31
CA GLN A 190 3.14 -31.40 -10.05
C GLN A 190 4.09 -30.34 -9.49
N HIS A 191 4.47 -30.46 -8.22
CA HIS A 191 5.78 -30.01 -7.76
C HIS A 191 6.33 -31.04 -6.78
N ALA A 192 7.48 -31.57 -7.16
CA ALA A 192 8.24 -32.57 -6.44
C ALA A 192 8.61 -32.07 -5.03
N ALA A 193 8.60 -33.01 -4.09
CA ALA A 193 9.05 -32.83 -2.73
C ALA A 193 10.49 -32.30 -2.66
N SER A 194 10.72 -31.30 -1.82
CA SER A 194 11.91 -31.27 -0.98
C SER A 194 11.49 -30.93 0.44
N ARG A 195 11.78 -31.86 1.33
CA ARG A 195 11.41 -31.89 2.74
C ARG A 195 12.61 -31.36 3.51
N GLU A 196 12.49 -30.16 4.08
CA GLU A 196 13.38 -29.74 5.16
C GLU A 196 12.55 -29.26 6.35
N ASN A 197 12.74 -29.98 7.46
CA ASN A 197 12.22 -29.68 8.78
C ASN A 197 12.76 -28.33 9.26
N SER A 198 11.88 -27.44 9.71
CA SER A 198 12.17 -26.64 10.90
C SER A 198 10.87 -26.26 11.62
N THR A 199 10.72 -26.85 12.79
CA THR A 199 9.76 -26.50 13.83
C THR A 199 10.15 -25.16 14.46
N LEU A 200 9.34 -24.11 14.31
CA LEU A 200 9.22 -23.08 15.33
C LEU A 200 7.91 -22.28 15.20
N ALA A 201 7.08 -22.42 16.24
CA ALA A 201 6.10 -21.48 16.78
C ALA A 201 5.21 -20.68 15.81
N GLY A 202 3.91 -20.97 15.87
CA GLY A 202 2.85 -20.20 15.25
C GLY A 202 2.94 -18.71 15.58
N ARG A 203 3.28 -17.93 14.56
CA ARG A 203 3.01 -16.51 14.49
C ARG A 203 2.07 -16.35 13.32
N THR A 204 0.78 -16.19 13.60
CA THR A 204 -0.14 -15.64 12.60
C THR A 204 0.45 -14.28 12.22
N ASN A 205 1.06 -14.19 11.04
CA ASN A 205 1.53 -12.93 10.50
C ASN A 205 0.29 -12.11 10.22
N THR A 206 -0.20 -11.38 11.21
CA THR A 206 -1.18 -10.33 11.00
C THR A 206 -0.48 -9.30 10.12
N PHE A 207 -0.97 -9.08 8.90
CA PHE A 207 -0.52 -8.01 8.01
C PHE A 207 -1.54 -6.84 8.10
N GLY A 208 -1.14 -5.61 7.77
CA GLY A 208 -1.98 -4.40 7.92
C GLY A 208 -1.59 -3.52 9.11
N ILE A 209 -2.43 -2.53 9.46
CA ILE A 209 -2.09 -1.49 10.46
C ILE A 209 -1.69 -2.09 11.80
N LYS A 210 -2.44 -3.08 12.31
CA LYS A 210 -2.20 -3.71 13.63
C LYS A 210 -0.79 -4.30 13.77
N SER A 211 -0.26 -4.85 12.68
CA SER A 211 1.10 -5.41 12.63
C SER A 211 2.15 -4.33 12.80
N LEU A 212 1.97 -3.23 12.06
CA LEU A 212 2.89 -2.12 12.06
C LEU A 212 2.85 -1.36 13.38
N GLU A 213 1.65 -1.19 13.97
CA GLU A 213 1.48 -0.62 15.31
C GLU A 213 2.25 -1.41 16.36
N GLN A 214 2.12 -2.74 16.35
CA GLN A 214 2.85 -3.61 17.28
C GLN A 214 4.37 -3.50 17.09
N HIS A 215 4.83 -3.41 15.84
CA HIS A 215 6.25 -3.27 15.52
C HIS A 215 6.81 -1.92 16.00
N VAL A 216 6.10 -0.81 15.72
CA VAL A 216 6.50 0.53 16.17
C VAL A 216 6.51 0.61 17.69
N ALA A 217 5.50 0.07 18.37
CA ALA A 217 5.48 0.00 19.83
C ALA A 217 6.68 -0.78 20.39
N SER A 218 7.06 -1.90 19.77
CA SER A 218 8.21 -2.70 20.21
C SER A 218 9.54 -1.94 20.12
N LEU A 219 9.71 -1.12 19.09
CA LEU A 219 10.92 -0.29 18.92
C LEU A 219 11.00 0.83 19.97
N THR A 220 9.88 1.50 20.26
CA THR A 220 9.85 2.56 21.29
C THR A 220 10.20 2.04 22.69
N VAL A 221 9.93 0.77 22.99
CA VAL A 221 10.31 0.15 24.27
C VAL A 221 11.82 -0.13 24.35
N LEU A 222 12.46 -0.44 23.21
CA LEU A 222 13.89 -0.71 23.14
C LEU A 222 14.74 0.57 23.22
N GLU A 223 14.27 1.68 22.63
CA GLU A 223 14.98 2.97 22.68
C GLU A 223 14.97 3.62 24.08
N ASN A 224 14.10 3.17 24.99
CA ASN A 224 13.95 3.69 26.35
C ASN A 224 14.68 2.84 27.43
N LYS A 225 15.58 1.94 27.03
CA LYS A 225 16.43 1.14 27.93
C LYS A 225 17.91 1.50 27.75
#